data_AF-A0AA36FRZ1-F1
#
_entry.id   AF-A0AA36FRZ1-F1
#
_cell.length_a   1.000
_cell.length_b   1.000
_cell.length_c   1.000
_cell.angle_alpha   90.00
_cell.angle_beta   90.00
_cell.angle_gamma   90.00
#
_symmetry.space_group_name_H-M   'P 1'
#
loop_
_entity.id
_entity.type
_entity.pdbx_description
1 polymer ?
#
loop_
_entity_poly.entity_id
_entity_poly.type
_entity_poly.pdbx_seq_one_letter_code
_entity_poly.pdbx_strand_id
1 'polypeptide(L)'
;MALEFNPKLLEEIAENHGTPTWVYSAEKIREKIAQLKRFDVIRFAQKASSNLNILKLMKDAGVLVDAVSLGEFRRSLKVGYEPKTKPGQAEEVVYTADLVDLDTLNFLKDHKATINAGSLDMLRRIGKNAPGNRVWVRINPGFGHGHSQKPTLAARRASTASGSRIFRKF
;
A
#
# COMPACT_ATOMS: atom_id res chain seq x y z
N MET A 1 -22.18 21.11 -10.38
CA MET A 1 -20.93 20.39 -10.04
C MET A 1 -19.92 20.77 -11.12
N ALA A 2 -18.87 21.53 -10.80
CA ALA A 2 -17.89 21.92 -11.81
C ALA A 2 -17.13 20.66 -12.28
N LEU A 3 -16.97 20.51 -13.60
CA LEU A 3 -16.15 19.44 -14.16
C LEU A 3 -14.70 19.67 -13.73
N GLU A 4 -14.08 18.65 -13.12
CA GLU A 4 -12.70 18.72 -12.61
C GLU A 4 -11.67 18.93 -13.73
N PHE A 5 -11.99 18.46 -14.93
CA PHE A 5 -11.22 18.69 -16.13
C PHE A 5 -12.04 19.51 -17.13
N ASN A 6 -11.40 20.51 -17.73
CA ASN A 6 -11.97 21.27 -18.84
C ASN A 6 -12.27 20.32 -20.03
N PRO A 7 -13.50 20.27 -20.57
CA PRO A 7 -13.82 19.43 -21.73
C PRO A 7 -12.87 19.61 -22.93
N LYS A 8 -12.47 20.85 -23.24
CA LYS A 8 -11.53 21.11 -24.34
C LYS A 8 -10.15 20.49 -24.10
N LEU A 9 -9.67 20.54 -22.86
CA LEU A 9 -8.41 19.88 -22.49
C LEU A 9 -8.53 18.36 -22.66
N LEU A 10 -9.69 17.77 -22.35
CA LEU A 10 -9.90 16.33 -22.54
C LEU A 10 -9.95 15.94 -24.03
N GLU A 11 -10.54 16.78 -24.89
CA GLU A 11 -10.52 16.61 -26.34
C GLU A 11 -9.08 16.67 -26.88
N GLU A 12 -8.31 17.70 -26.50
CA GLU A 12 -6.90 17.84 -26.89
C GLU A 12 -6.05 16.64 -26.44
N ILE A 13 -6.26 16.12 -25.22
CA ILE A 13 -5.57 14.92 -24.75
C ILE A 13 -5.95 13.70 -25.58
N ALA A 14 -7.23 13.53 -25.91
CA ALA A 14 -7.70 12.41 -26.71
C ALA A 14 -7.13 12.43 -28.14
N GLU A 15 -7.00 13.62 -28.74
CA GLU A 15 -6.36 13.81 -30.05
C GLU A 15 -4.85 13.50 -29.99
N ASN A 16 -4.15 14.00 -28.98
CA ASN A 16 -2.69 13.85 -28.87
C ASN A 16 -2.22 12.47 -28.39
N HIS A 17 -3.04 11.75 -27.61
CA HIS A 17 -2.66 10.49 -26.97
C HIS A 17 -3.52 9.29 -27.37
N GLY A 18 -4.58 9.50 -28.18
CA GLY A 18 -5.53 8.47 -28.58
C GLY A 18 -6.52 8.08 -27.48
N THR A 19 -7.37 7.09 -27.76
CA THR A 19 -8.36 6.57 -26.81
C THR A 19 -8.39 5.03 -26.79
N PRO A 20 -8.67 4.39 -25.63
CA PRO A 20 -8.93 5.01 -24.32
C PRO A 20 -7.65 5.54 -23.64
N THR A 21 -7.76 6.69 -22.96
CA THR A 21 -6.64 7.33 -22.23
C THR A 21 -7.02 7.63 -20.78
N TRP A 22 -6.09 7.37 -19.86
CA TRP A 22 -6.23 7.69 -18.44
C TRP A 22 -5.65 9.07 -18.14
N VAL A 23 -6.44 9.94 -17.51
CA VAL A 23 -6.03 11.30 -17.11
C VAL A 23 -6.04 11.41 -15.59
N TYR A 24 -4.99 11.98 -15.04
CA TYR A 24 -4.81 12.19 -13.60
C TYR A 24 -4.52 13.66 -13.32
N SER A 25 -5.13 14.24 -12.28
CA SER A 25 -4.81 15.59 -11.80
C SER A 25 -3.78 15.52 -10.67
N ALA A 26 -2.57 16.03 -10.93
CA ALA A 26 -1.53 16.11 -9.91
C ALA A 26 -1.93 17.02 -8.75
N GLU A 27 -2.61 18.14 -9.03
CA GLU A 27 -3.12 19.05 -7.99
C GLU A 27 -4.09 18.34 -7.06
N LYS A 28 -5.00 17.53 -7.60
CA LYS A 28 -5.97 16.78 -6.79
C LYS A 28 -5.30 15.71 -5.95
N ILE A 29 -4.27 15.05 -6.45
CA ILE A 29 -3.44 14.15 -5.64
C ILE A 29 -2.81 14.93 -4.47
N ARG A 30 -2.21 16.11 -4.72
CA ARG A 30 -1.63 16.96 -3.67
C ARG A 30 -2.67 17.44 -2.66
N GLU A 31 -3.86 17.83 -3.10
CA GLU A 31 -4.97 18.20 -2.22
C GLU A 31 -5.36 17.05 -1.28
N LYS A 32 -5.45 15.81 -1.79
CA LYS A 32 -5.74 14.63 -0.96
C LYS A 32 -4.63 14.31 0.03
N ILE A 33 -3.37 14.48 -0.37
CA ILE A 33 -2.23 14.36 0.56
C ILE A 33 -2.34 15.42 1.65
N ALA A 34 -2.65 16.67 1.29
CA ALA A 34 -2.76 17.79 2.23
C ALA A 34 -3.83 17.53 3.32
N GLN A 35 -4.94 16.88 2.97
CA GLN A 35 -6.01 16.50 3.91
C GLN A 35 -5.55 15.50 4.99
N LEU A 36 -4.45 14.79 4.76
CA LEU A 36 -3.91 13.78 5.66
C LEU A 36 -2.67 14.26 6.43
N LYS A 37 -2.26 15.54 6.31
CA LYS A 37 -1.05 16.09 6.94
C LYS A 37 -1.01 16.01 8.47
N ARG A 38 -2.15 15.78 9.12
CA ARG A 38 -2.22 15.59 10.58
C ARG A 38 -1.63 14.27 11.06
N PHE A 39 -1.42 13.30 10.17
CA PHE A 39 -0.85 12.00 10.51
C PHE A 39 0.67 12.05 10.37
N ASP A 40 1.40 11.44 11.29
CA ASP A 40 2.87 11.40 11.28
C ASP A 40 3.43 10.74 10.02
N VAL A 41 2.74 9.71 9.53
CA VAL A 41 3.11 8.96 8.33
C VAL A 41 1.88 8.79 7.46
N ILE A 42 2.01 9.20 6.21
CA ILE A 42 1.08 8.84 5.14
C ILE A 42 1.78 7.76 4.30
N ARG A 43 1.17 6.57 4.20
CA ARG A 43 1.68 5.47 3.37
C ARG A 43 0.70 5.17 2.25
N PHE A 44 1.10 5.45 1.01
CA PHE A 44 0.28 5.19 -0.17
C PHE A 44 0.28 3.70 -0.52
N ALA A 45 -0.91 3.12 -0.61
CA ALA A 45 -1.10 1.75 -1.09
C ALA A 45 -0.99 1.70 -2.62
N GLN A 46 0.20 1.41 -3.15
CA GLN A 46 0.48 1.57 -4.59
C GLN A 46 -0.30 0.65 -5.52
N LYS A 47 -0.91 -0.42 -4.99
CA LYS A 47 -1.85 -1.26 -5.75
C LYS A 47 -3.04 -0.48 -6.31
N ALA A 48 -3.34 0.69 -5.74
CA ALA A 48 -4.36 1.60 -6.28
C ALA A 48 -3.90 2.32 -7.56
N SER A 49 -2.60 2.61 -7.68
CA SER A 49 -1.99 3.15 -8.90
C SER A 49 -0.47 3.03 -8.85
N SER A 50 0.09 2.13 -9.66
CA SER A 50 1.53 1.83 -9.69
C SER A 50 2.27 2.58 -10.81
N ASN A 51 1.68 3.68 -11.31
CA ASN A 51 2.32 4.57 -12.27
C ASN A 51 3.53 5.27 -11.61
N LEU A 52 4.70 5.21 -12.25
CA LEU A 52 5.95 5.72 -11.70
C LEU A 52 5.91 7.24 -11.44
N ASN A 53 5.19 8.00 -12.28
CA ASN A 53 5.05 9.45 -12.11
C ASN A 53 4.15 9.78 -10.91
N ILE A 54 3.11 8.98 -10.65
CA ILE A 54 2.28 9.12 -9.44
C ILE A 54 3.09 8.75 -8.20
N LEU A 55 3.87 7.66 -8.23
CA LEU A 55 4.76 7.32 -7.13
C LEU A 55 5.81 8.41 -6.87
N LYS A 56 6.36 9.01 -7.93
CA LYS A 56 7.29 10.13 -7.81
C LYS A 56 6.63 11.35 -7.17
N LEU A 57 5.41 11.69 -7.60
CA LEU A 57 4.62 12.76 -7.00
C LEU A 57 4.34 12.51 -5.51
N MET A 58 3.99 11.28 -5.13
CA MET A 58 3.78 10.88 -3.73
C MET A 58 5.07 11.07 -2.93
N LYS A 59 6.21 10.55 -3.44
CA LYS A 59 7.51 10.67 -2.80
C LYS A 59 7.92 12.13 -2.59
N ASP A 60 7.77 12.97 -3.60
CA ASP A 60 8.13 14.38 -3.55
C ASP A 60 7.26 15.18 -2.56
N ALA A 61 6.06 14.69 -2.28
CA ALA A 61 5.17 15.22 -1.25
C ALA A 61 5.43 14.62 0.16
N GLY A 62 6.46 13.79 0.34
CA GLY A 62 6.81 13.15 1.62
C GLY A 62 5.96 11.93 1.98
N VAL A 63 5.17 11.40 1.04
CA VAL A 63 4.34 10.22 1.25
C VAL A 63 5.18 8.96 1.05
N LEU A 64 5.13 8.05 2.02
CA LEU A 64 5.81 6.74 1.98
C LEU A 64 4.95 5.74 1.19
N VAL A 65 5.44 4.53 0.95
CA VAL A 65 4.72 3.56 0.11
C VAL A 65 4.59 2.19 0.75
N ASP A 66 3.44 1.55 0.49
CA ASP A 66 3.16 0.15 0.80
C ASP A 66 3.18 -0.65 -0.51
N ALA A 67 3.93 -1.73 -0.54
CA ALA A 67 4.07 -2.64 -1.69
C ALA A 67 3.51 -4.01 -1.33
N VAL A 68 2.67 -4.58 -2.19
CA VAL A 68 2.06 -5.91 -1.97
C VAL A 68 2.62 -7.00 -2.88
N SER A 69 3.63 -6.67 -3.70
CA SER A 69 4.34 -7.62 -4.56
C SER A 69 5.78 -7.20 -4.81
N LEU A 70 6.62 -8.13 -5.28
CA LEU A 70 8.01 -7.83 -5.65
C LEU A 70 8.09 -6.78 -6.78
N GLY A 71 7.16 -6.81 -7.73
CA GLY A 71 7.10 -5.82 -8.82
C GLY A 71 6.82 -4.41 -8.32
N GLU A 72 5.86 -4.27 -7.39
CA GLU A 72 5.56 -3.01 -6.71
C GLU A 72 6.73 -2.50 -5.86
N PHE A 73 7.38 -3.40 -5.13
CA PHE A 73 8.58 -3.06 -4.36
C PHE A 73 9.68 -2.52 -5.29
N ARG A 74 9.95 -3.18 -6.42
CA ARG A 74 10.92 -2.72 -7.43
C ARG A 74 10.54 -1.37 -8.06
N ARG A 75 9.26 -1.10 -8.31
CA ARG A 75 8.79 0.22 -8.78
C ARG A 75 9.08 1.32 -7.77
N SER A 76 8.90 1.02 -6.49
CA SER A 76 9.21 1.94 -5.39
C SER A 76 10.70 2.28 -5.35
N LEU A 77 11.57 1.26 -5.48
CA LEU A 77 13.02 1.46 -5.60
C LEU A 77 13.39 2.29 -6.83
N LYS A 78 12.73 2.06 -7.98
CA LYS A 78 12.98 2.80 -9.23
C LYS A 78 12.69 4.31 -9.11
N VAL A 79 11.73 4.69 -8.26
CA VAL A 79 11.39 6.09 -7.93
C VAL A 79 12.33 6.65 -6.84
N GLY A 80 13.19 5.80 -6.29
CA GLY A 80 14.25 6.13 -5.35
C GLY A 80 13.81 6.09 -3.88
N TYR A 81 12.71 5.41 -3.55
CA TYR A 81 12.41 5.16 -2.14
C TYR A 81 13.48 4.22 -1.53
N GLU A 82 13.89 4.49 -0.30
CA GLU A 82 14.93 3.74 0.41
C GLU A 82 14.33 2.75 1.43
N PRO A 83 14.45 1.42 1.21
CA PRO A 83 13.86 0.42 2.12
C PRO A 83 14.62 0.30 3.45
N LYS A 84 15.88 0.73 3.49
CA LYS A 84 16.71 0.72 4.68
C LYS A 84 16.25 1.83 5.62
N THR A 85 15.79 1.45 6.81
CA THR A 85 15.39 2.42 7.83
C THR A 85 16.59 3.07 8.49
N LYS A 86 16.44 4.37 8.74
CA LYS A 86 17.37 5.20 9.52
C LYS A 86 16.80 5.35 10.94
N PRO A 87 17.63 5.36 11.99
CA PRO A 87 17.14 5.59 13.35
C PRO A 87 16.29 6.87 13.44
N GLY A 88 15.11 6.78 14.06
CA GLY A 88 14.19 7.91 14.20
C GLY A 88 13.38 8.26 12.94
N GLN A 89 13.44 7.46 11.88
CA GLN A 89 12.68 7.69 10.64
C GLN A 89 11.73 6.53 10.34
N ALA A 90 10.59 6.85 9.75
CA ALA A 90 9.64 5.86 9.26
C ALA A 90 10.21 5.12 8.02
N GLU A 91 9.77 3.89 7.81
CA GLU A 91 10.14 3.05 6.68
C GLU A 91 9.60 3.64 5.37
N GLU A 92 10.44 4.03 4.42
CA GLU A 92 9.92 4.58 3.17
C GLU A 92 9.14 3.55 2.35
N VAL A 93 9.54 2.29 2.41
CA VAL A 93 8.86 1.16 1.75
C VAL A 93 8.61 0.04 2.76
N VAL A 94 7.36 -0.41 2.85
CA VAL A 94 6.99 -1.63 3.59
C VAL A 94 6.42 -2.63 2.59
N TYR A 95 6.86 -3.90 2.68
CA TYR A 95 6.27 -5.00 1.91
C TYR A 95 5.17 -5.66 2.75
N THR A 96 3.93 -5.61 2.29
CA THR A 96 2.76 -6.15 3.00
C THR A 96 2.12 -7.30 2.22
N ALA A 97 2.10 -8.50 2.79
CA ALA A 97 1.45 -9.66 2.18
C ALA A 97 1.04 -10.70 3.22
N ASP A 98 0.20 -11.65 2.80
CA ASP A 98 -0.15 -12.83 3.61
C ASP A 98 0.76 -14.04 3.30
N LEU A 99 1.46 -14.01 2.15
CA LEU A 99 2.37 -15.02 1.64
C LEU A 99 3.59 -14.36 0.97
N VAL A 100 4.72 -15.05 0.98
CA VAL A 100 5.94 -14.63 0.28
C VAL A 100 6.71 -15.86 -0.19
N ASP A 101 7.15 -15.87 -1.45
CA ASP A 101 8.06 -16.90 -1.97
C ASP A 101 9.51 -16.64 -1.51
N LEU A 102 10.41 -17.61 -1.73
CA LEU A 102 11.80 -17.49 -1.27
C LEU A 102 12.59 -16.40 -2.03
N ASP A 103 12.36 -16.25 -3.32
CA ASP A 103 13.11 -15.29 -4.14
C ASP A 103 12.77 -13.86 -3.74
N THR A 104 11.49 -13.58 -3.53
CA THR A 104 10.99 -12.32 -2.98
C THR A 104 11.52 -12.09 -1.58
N LEU A 105 11.49 -13.10 -0.71
CA LEU A 105 11.99 -12.97 0.66
C LEU A 105 13.50 -12.67 0.69
N ASN A 106 14.29 -13.35 -0.13
CA ASN A 106 15.72 -13.12 -0.26
C ASN A 106 15.99 -11.70 -0.77
N PHE A 107 15.26 -11.27 -1.80
CA PHE A 107 15.37 -9.91 -2.32
C PHE A 107 15.06 -8.85 -1.24
N LEU A 108 13.97 -9.03 -0.48
CA LEU A 108 13.58 -8.10 0.60
C LEU A 108 14.62 -8.06 1.72
N LYS A 109 15.18 -9.21 2.10
CA LYS A 109 16.25 -9.36 3.09
C LYS A 109 17.51 -8.60 2.65
N ASP A 110 17.94 -8.77 1.41
CA ASP A 110 19.14 -8.10 0.88
C ASP A 110 19.00 -6.58 0.89
N HIS A 111 17.76 -6.09 0.69
CA HIS A 111 17.42 -4.67 0.77
C HIS A 111 17.11 -4.17 2.19
N LYS A 112 17.21 -5.03 3.21
CA LYS A 112 16.87 -4.73 4.62
C LYS A 112 15.46 -4.16 4.78
N ALA A 113 14.55 -4.63 3.94
CA ALA A 113 13.17 -4.16 3.89
C ALA A 113 12.38 -4.61 5.12
N THR A 114 11.45 -3.77 5.57
CA THR A 114 10.47 -4.18 6.58
C THR A 114 9.35 -4.95 5.92
N ILE A 115 9.03 -6.11 6.50
CA ILE A 115 7.99 -7.01 6.00
C ILE A 115 6.81 -7.02 6.96
N ASN A 116 5.65 -6.55 6.52
CA ASN A 116 4.40 -6.67 7.24
C ASN A 116 3.75 -8.03 6.93
N ALA A 117 3.92 -8.97 7.85
CA ALA A 117 3.45 -10.35 7.71
C ALA A 117 1.97 -10.47 8.09
N GLY A 118 1.16 -10.97 7.16
CA GLY A 118 -0.28 -11.20 7.35
C GLY A 118 -0.68 -12.61 7.76
N SER A 119 0.27 -13.54 7.85
CA SER A 119 0.02 -14.88 8.36
C SER A 119 1.14 -15.37 9.27
N LEU A 120 0.79 -16.26 10.20
CA LEU A 120 1.75 -16.91 11.08
C LEU A 120 2.75 -17.77 10.29
N ASP A 121 2.30 -18.40 9.20
CA ASP A 121 3.16 -19.23 8.36
C ASP A 121 4.17 -18.38 7.58
N MET A 122 3.75 -17.20 7.08
CA MET A 122 4.68 -16.23 6.51
C MET A 122 5.69 -15.75 7.56
N LEU A 123 5.25 -15.46 8.80
CA LEU A 123 6.15 -15.04 9.87
C LEU A 123 7.17 -16.12 10.23
N ARG A 124 6.76 -17.40 10.33
CA ARG A 124 7.67 -18.54 10.52
C ARG A 124 8.67 -18.66 9.37
N ARG A 125 8.21 -18.47 8.13
CA ARG A 125 9.08 -18.51 6.94
C ARG A 125 10.12 -17.40 6.96
N ILE A 126 9.73 -16.17 7.35
CA ILE A 126 10.67 -15.06 7.54
C ILE A 126 11.68 -15.41 8.62
N GLY A 127 11.24 -15.86 9.80
CA GLY A 127 12.14 -16.24 10.90
C GLY A 127 13.17 -17.32 10.52
N LYS A 128 12.77 -18.30 9.71
CA LYS A 128 13.65 -19.39 9.24
C LYS A 128 14.68 -18.93 8.20
N ASN A 129 14.29 -18.10 7.24
CA ASN A 129 15.13 -17.79 6.05
C ASN A 129 15.78 -16.40 6.11
N ALA A 130 15.24 -15.49 6.91
CA ALA A 130 15.72 -14.12 7.10
C ALA A 130 15.74 -13.76 8.60
N PRO A 131 16.52 -14.50 9.43
CA PRO A 131 16.62 -14.21 10.85
C PRO A 131 17.12 -12.77 11.10
N GLY A 132 16.49 -12.06 12.04
CA GLY A 132 16.79 -10.66 12.33
C GLY A 132 16.19 -9.65 11.35
N ASN A 133 15.46 -10.09 10.31
CA ASN A 133 14.74 -9.16 9.44
C ASN A 133 13.64 -8.44 10.22
N ARG A 134 13.44 -7.16 9.91
CA ARG A 134 12.40 -6.36 10.55
C ARG A 134 11.02 -6.74 10.04
N VAL A 135 10.10 -6.89 10.97
CA VAL A 135 8.72 -7.28 10.67
C VAL A 135 7.72 -6.35 11.33
N TRP A 136 6.63 -6.10 10.62
CA TRP A 136 5.36 -5.72 11.20
C TRP A 136 4.45 -6.95 11.20
N VAL A 137 3.43 -6.96 12.06
CA VAL A 137 2.45 -8.05 12.11
C VAL A 137 1.07 -7.47 11.84
N ARG A 138 0.42 -7.94 10.78
CA ARG A 138 -0.95 -7.54 10.45
C ARG A 138 -1.92 -8.38 11.28
N ILE A 139 -2.53 -7.73 12.26
CA ILE A 139 -3.53 -8.36 13.13
C ILE A 139 -4.90 -8.29 12.46
N ASN A 140 -5.58 -9.44 12.41
CA ASN A 140 -7.00 -9.48 12.14
C ASN A 140 -7.76 -9.28 13.48
N PRO A 141 -8.52 -8.19 13.66
CA PRO A 141 -9.25 -7.91 14.90
C PRO A 141 -10.55 -8.72 15.08
N GLY A 142 -10.91 -9.59 14.13
CA GLY A 142 -12.09 -10.46 14.20
C GLY A 142 -13.37 -9.85 13.61
N PHE A 143 -13.33 -8.60 13.16
CA PHE A 143 -14.44 -7.91 12.50
C PHE A 143 -13.94 -7.09 11.30
N GLY A 144 -14.78 -6.95 10.27
CA GLY A 144 -14.49 -6.16 9.09
C GLY A 144 -15.59 -5.13 8.80
N HIS A 145 -15.29 -4.16 7.93
CA HIS A 145 -16.25 -3.17 7.46
C HIS A 145 -16.72 -3.54 6.04
N GLY A 146 -18.04 -3.58 5.84
CA GLY A 146 -18.66 -3.91 4.56
C GLY A 146 -20.19 -3.85 4.67
N HIS A 147 -20.87 -3.53 3.56
CA HIS A 147 -22.32 -3.30 3.54
C HIS A 147 -23.15 -4.60 3.40
N SER A 148 -22.52 -5.78 3.41
CA SER A 148 -23.18 -7.08 3.24
C SER A 148 -22.32 -8.23 3.79
N GLN A 149 -22.88 -9.43 4.01
CA GLN A 149 -22.18 -10.63 4.52
C GLN A 149 -21.07 -11.20 3.59
N LYS A 150 -20.62 -10.41 2.62
CA LYS A 150 -19.54 -10.75 1.68
C LYS A 150 -18.18 -10.82 2.39
N PRO A 151 -17.16 -11.41 1.74
CA PRO A 151 -15.79 -11.42 2.26
C PRO A 151 -15.36 -10.01 2.64
N THR A 152 -14.80 -9.85 3.84
CA THR A 152 -14.27 -8.56 4.30
C THR A 152 -12.78 -8.67 4.59
N LEU A 153 -12.10 -7.52 4.60
CA LEU A 153 -10.66 -7.39 4.87
C LEU A 153 -10.19 -8.01 6.20
N ALA A 154 -11.11 -8.28 7.13
CA ALA A 154 -10.82 -8.74 8.48
C ALA A 154 -11.82 -9.79 9.00
N ALA A 155 -12.79 -10.26 8.23
CA ALA A 155 -13.70 -11.28 8.73
C ALA A 155 -14.23 -12.20 7.62
N ARG A 156 -14.50 -13.45 8.02
CA ARG A 156 -15.20 -14.44 7.18
C ARG A 156 -16.59 -13.95 6.74
N ARG A 157 -17.19 -12.99 7.46
CA ARG A 157 -18.44 -12.28 7.14
C ARG A 157 -18.38 -10.86 7.71
N ALA A 158 -19.01 -9.87 7.06
CA ALA A 158 -19.23 -8.56 7.68
C ALA A 158 -20.10 -8.72 8.94
N SER A 159 -19.65 -8.20 10.08
CA SER A 159 -20.52 -8.00 11.23
C SER A 159 -21.18 -6.63 11.06
N THR A 160 -22.48 -6.61 10.79
CA THR A 160 -23.29 -5.41 11.09
C THR A 160 -23.14 -5.15 12.59
N ALA A 161 -22.94 -3.89 12.98
CA ALA A 161 -22.81 -3.48 14.37
C ALA A 161 -24.12 -3.75 15.15
N SER A 162 -24.38 -5.01 15.50
CA SER A 162 -25.26 -5.40 16.58
C SER A 162 -24.63 -6.61 17.27
N GLY A 163 -24.55 -6.51 18.60
CA GLY A 163 -23.64 -7.32 19.41
C GLY A 163 -23.88 -8.82 19.34
N SER A 164 -22.77 -9.57 19.34
CA SER A 164 -22.53 -10.69 20.25
C SER A 164 -21.10 -11.21 20.03
N ARG A 165 -20.40 -11.39 21.14
CA ARG A 165 -19.01 -11.88 21.22
C ARG A 165 -18.84 -13.21 20.49
N ILE A 166 -17.80 -13.33 19.67
CA ILE A 166 -17.02 -14.57 19.57
C ILE A 166 -15.53 -14.19 19.54
N PHE A 167 -14.91 -14.18 20.72
CA PHE A 167 -13.49 -14.45 20.82
C PHE A 167 -13.28 -15.91 20.36
N ARG A 168 -12.55 -16.12 19.25
CA ARG A 168 -11.91 -17.41 19.00
C ARG A 168 -10.41 -17.25 19.20
N LYS A 169 -9.98 -17.88 20.29
CA LYS A 169 -8.61 -18.24 20.69
C LYS A 169 -7.63 -18.36 19.51
N PHE A 170 -6.53 -17.64 19.61
CA PHE A 170 -5.24 -18.33 19.73
C PHE A 170 -4.93 -18.45 21.23
#